data_AF-A0A0F9KSG2-F1
#
_entry.id   AF-A0A0F9KSG2-F1
#
_cell.length_a   1.000
_cell.length_b   1.000
_cell.length_c   1.000
_cell.angle_alpha   90.00
_cell.angle_beta   90.00
_cell.angle_gamma   90.00
#
_symmetry.space_group_name_H-M   'P 1'
#
loop_
_entity.id
_entity.type
_entity.pdbx_description
1 polymer ?
#
loop_
_entity_poly.entity_id
_entity_poly.type
_entity_poly.pdbx_seq_one_letter_code
_entity_poly.pdbx_strand_id
1 'polypeptide(L)'
;MADGILAATVKTDHILESAVAKAHFQSKSFMSFFKVIPFVCDVEIDVALADASGTGAAMEVAVTAAVPGAALGDFVFITSRIDVADLSFVAYVTVAGTITIQLQNLTGGDLTTFAANGGETLNGFILRIRPEILNQLSR
;
A
#
# COMPACT_ATOMS: atom_id res chain seq x y z
N MET A 1 -34.89 46.93 46.09
CA MET A 1 -33.65 46.53 45.40
C MET A 1 -33.94 45.22 44.70
N ALA A 2 -33.87 45.23 43.38
CA ALA A 2 -34.07 44.06 42.54
C ALA A 2 -32.84 43.14 42.62
N ASP A 3 -33.06 41.83 42.54
CA ASP A 3 -32.28 41.00 41.62
C ASP A 3 -33.00 39.67 41.37
N GLY A 4 -33.44 39.49 40.13
CA GLY A 4 -34.07 38.28 39.64
C GLY A 4 -33.03 37.36 39.02
N ILE A 5 -32.90 36.15 39.55
CA ILE A 5 -32.24 35.06 38.82
C ILE A 5 -33.33 34.30 38.06
N LEU A 6 -33.37 34.54 36.75
CA LEU A 6 -34.15 33.74 35.81
C LEU A 6 -33.53 32.34 35.71
N ALA A 7 -34.38 31.33 35.91
CA ALA A 7 -34.08 29.94 35.64
C ALA A 7 -33.75 29.72 34.16
N ALA A 8 -32.57 29.18 33.87
CA ALA A 8 -32.23 28.65 32.56
C ALA A 8 -32.18 27.12 32.64
N THR A 9 -33.30 26.48 32.31
CA THR A 9 -33.34 25.05 31.99
C THR A 9 -32.65 24.85 30.65
N VAL A 10 -31.41 24.35 30.66
CA VAL A 10 -30.69 24.00 29.44
C VAL A 10 -31.32 22.74 28.85
N LYS A 11 -32.05 22.92 27.74
CA LYS A 11 -32.63 21.84 26.94
C LYS A 11 -31.49 21.02 26.32
N THR A 12 -31.32 19.79 26.78
CA THR A 12 -30.26 18.88 26.36
C THR A 12 -30.82 17.90 25.32
N ASP A 13 -31.27 18.39 24.17
CA ASP A 13 -31.98 17.56 23.18
C ASP A 13 -31.32 17.50 21.78
N HIS A 14 -30.15 18.11 21.54
CA HIS A 14 -29.65 18.22 20.16
C HIS A 14 -28.18 17.90 19.89
N ILE A 15 -27.42 17.33 20.83
CA ILE A 15 -25.99 17.05 20.60
C ILE A 15 -25.65 15.58 20.86
N LEU A 16 -26.35 14.65 20.21
CA LEU A 16 -25.86 13.27 20.04
C LEU A 16 -26.31 12.65 18.70
N GLU A 17 -26.41 13.45 17.63
CA GLU A 17 -26.23 12.88 16.29
C GLU A 17 -24.74 12.62 16.11
N SER A 18 -24.37 11.37 16.37
CA SER A 18 -23.13 10.71 15.96
C SER A 18 -22.56 11.37 14.70
N ALA A 19 -21.51 12.18 14.88
CA ALA A 19 -20.76 12.81 13.82
C ALA A 19 -19.98 11.76 13.01
N VAL A 20 -20.70 10.92 12.27
CA VAL A 20 -20.14 10.29 11.09
C VAL A 20 -20.00 11.42 10.10
N ALA A 21 -18.82 12.04 10.08
CA ALA A 21 -18.48 13.05 9.08
C ALA A 21 -18.83 12.47 7.71
N LYS A 22 -19.85 13.04 7.05
CA LYS A 22 -20.13 12.75 5.65
C LYS A 22 -18.88 13.17 4.88
N ALA A 23 -18.03 12.21 4.54
CA ALA A 23 -16.90 12.45 3.68
C ALA A 23 -17.42 13.11 2.40
N HIS A 24 -17.05 14.37 2.18
CA HIS A 24 -17.45 15.13 1.00
C HIS A 24 -16.67 14.59 -0.21
N PHE A 25 -17.21 13.54 -0.81
CA PHE A 25 -16.62 12.85 -1.94
C PHE A 25 -16.70 13.71 -3.20
N GLN A 26 -15.56 13.99 -3.82
CA GLN A 26 -15.52 14.55 -5.17
C GLN A 26 -15.28 13.41 -6.15
N SER A 27 -16.36 12.94 -6.81
CA SER A 27 -16.33 11.87 -7.82
C SER A 27 -15.35 12.10 -8.97
N LYS A 28 -14.88 13.34 -9.15
CA LYS A 28 -13.91 13.74 -10.18
C LYS A 28 -12.44 13.59 -9.74
N SER A 29 -12.17 13.22 -8.49
CA SER A 29 -10.80 13.04 -7.98
C SER A 29 -10.51 11.57 -7.74
N PHE A 30 -9.71 10.95 -8.61
CA PHE A 30 -9.24 9.57 -8.46
C PHE A 30 -8.61 9.31 -7.08
N MET A 31 -7.90 10.29 -6.54
CA MET A 31 -7.27 10.19 -5.21
C MET A 31 -8.28 10.10 -4.06
N SER A 32 -9.51 10.58 -4.24
CA SER A 32 -10.52 10.54 -3.19
C SER A 32 -11.04 9.13 -2.89
N PHE A 33 -10.88 8.19 -3.83
CA PHE A 33 -11.28 6.79 -3.69
C PHE A 33 -10.35 5.99 -2.76
N PHE A 34 -9.10 6.42 -2.66
CA PHE A 34 -8.05 5.66 -2.00
C PHE A 34 -7.57 6.33 -0.71
N LYS A 35 -7.13 5.49 0.22
CA LYS A 35 -6.22 5.86 1.28
C LYS A 35 -4.83 5.43 0.84
N VAL A 36 -3.91 6.38 0.76
CA VAL A 36 -2.51 6.12 0.44
C VAL A 36 -1.75 5.83 1.73
N ILE A 37 -1.05 4.71 1.80
CA ILE A 37 -0.23 4.32 2.95
C ILE A 37 1.22 4.16 2.45
N PRO A 38 2.11 5.14 2.67
CA PRO A 38 3.51 5.00 2.29
C PRO A 38 4.21 4.00 3.22
N PHE A 39 5.17 3.26 2.68
CA PHE A 39 6.00 2.34 3.44
C PHE A 39 7.41 2.25 2.85
N VAL A 40 8.31 1.72 3.66
CA VAL A 40 9.65 1.29 3.26
C VAL A 40 9.81 -0.13 3.78
N CYS A 41 10.38 -1.02 2.97
CA CYS A 41 10.68 -2.37 3.39
C CYS A 41 12.02 -2.82 2.85
N ASP A 42 12.67 -3.71 3.60
CA ASP A 42 13.86 -4.40 3.16
C ASP A 42 13.47 -5.77 2.62
N VAL A 43 14.11 -6.16 1.52
CA VAL A 43 13.89 -7.42 0.83
C VAL A 43 15.21 -8.14 0.73
N GLU A 44 15.26 -9.38 1.18
CA GLU A 44 16.43 -10.24 0.96
C GLU A 44 16.24 -11.02 -0.35
N ILE A 45 17.28 -11.02 -1.19
CA ILE A 45 17.27 -11.69 -2.49
C ILE A 45 18.46 -12.63 -2.53
N ASP A 46 18.23 -13.88 -2.12
CA ASP A 46 19.25 -14.92 -2.02
C ASP A 46 19.42 -15.73 -3.32
N VAL A 47 18.83 -15.24 -4.42
CA VAL A 47 18.87 -15.94 -5.71
C VAL A 47 19.31 -14.96 -6.79
N ALA A 48 20.39 -15.31 -7.50
CA ALA A 48 20.78 -14.60 -8.70
C ALA A 48 19.71 -14.82 -9.78
N LEU A 49 19.06 -13.74 -10.22
CA LEU A 49 18.17 -13.75 -11.36
C LEU A 49 18.99 -14.04 -12.61
N ALA A 50 18.75 -15.21 -13.22
CA ALA A 50 19.54 -15.65 -14.34
C ALA A 50 19.15 -14.98 -15.66
N ASP A 51 20.06 -15.08 -16.63
CA ASP A 51 19.87 -14.77 -18.04
C ASP A 51 18.97 -15.82 -18.73
N ALA A 52 18.25 -15.41 -19.77
CA ALA A 52 17.47 -16.24 -20.68
C ALA A 52 18.27 -17.31 -21.45
N SER A 53 19.59 -17.42 -21.25
CA SER A 53 20.52 -18.31 -21.98
C SER A 53 20.37 -19.82 -21.72
N GLY A 54 19.25 -20.27 -21.14
CA GLY A 54 18.87 -21.70 -21.16
C GLY A 54 19.64 -22.59 -20.18
N THR A 55 20.28 -22.01 -19.16
CA THR A 55 20.98 -22.76 -18.09
C THR A 55 20.04 -23.37 -17.05
N GLY A 56 18.72 -23.18 -17.18
CA GLY A 56 17.70 -23.78 -16.30
C GLY A 56 17.46 -23.02 -14.99
N ALA A 57 18.09 -21.86 -14.80
CA ALA A 57 17.86 -20.99 -13.66
C ALA A 57 16.59 -20.14 -13.83
N ALA A 58 15.96 -19.76 -12.72
CA ALA A 58 14.67 -19.09 -12.72
C ALA A 58 14.81 -17.62 -13.17
N MET A 59 14.10 -17.27 -14.25
CA MET A 59 14.01 -15.90 -14.79
C MET A 59 13.09 -14.99 -13.97
N GLU A 60 12.28 -15.61 -13.11
CA GLU A 60 11.37 -14.96 -12.19
C GLU A 60 11.63 -15.49 -10.78
N VAL A 61 11.73 -14.60 -9.82
CA VAL A 61 11.89 -14.93 -8.40
C VAL A 61 10.81 -14.22 -7.61
N ALA A 62 10.11 -14.97 -6.76
CA ALA A 62 9.18 -14.41 -5.81
C ALA A 62 9.86 -14.29 -4.44
N VAL A 63 9.84 -13.08 -3.88
CA VAL A 63 10.36 -12.78 -2.54
C VAL A 63 9.27 -12.17 -1.68
N THR A 64 9.38 -12.31 -0.36
CA THR A 64 8.39 -11.79 0.58
C THR A 64 8.99 -10.71 1.45
N ALA A 65 8.22 -9.65 1.73
CA ALA A 65 8.61 -8.57 2.62
C ALA A 65 7.50 -8.20 3.59
N ALA A 66 7.89 -7.91 4.84
CA ALA A 66 6.97 -7.44 5.86
C ALA A 66 6.59 -5.98 5.61
N VAL A 67 5.29 -5.71 5.48
CA VAL A 67 4.72 -4.37 5.33
C VAL A 67 3.57 -4.22 6.32
N PRO A 68 3.86 -3.79 7.56
CA PRO A 68 2.83 -3.61 8.58
C PRO A 68 1.72 -2.69 8.10
N GLY A 69 0.48 -3.17 8.19
CA GLY A 69 -0.69 -2.43 7.76
C GLY A 69 -1.17 -2.75 6.34
N ALA A 70 -0.49 -3.61 5.58
CA ALA A 70 -1.02 -4.18 4.33
C ALA A 70 -2.22 -5.11 4.62
N ALA A 71 -3.28 -5.03 3.82
CA ALA A 71 -4.45 -5.91 3.90
C ALA A 71 -4.75 -6.53 2.53
N LEU A 72 -5.40 -7.70 2.54
CA LEU A 72 -5.79 -8.39 1.32
C LEU A 72 -6.69 -7.48 0.46
N GLY A 73 -6.41 -7.42 -0.84
CA GLY A 73 -7.14 -6.58 -1.80
C GLY A 73 -6.60 -5.16 -1.95
N ASP A 74 -5.57 -4.78 -1.19
CA ASP A 74 -4.85 -3.53 -1.42
C ASP A 74 -4.01 -3.59 -2.70
N PHE A 75 -3.92 -2.46 -3.41
CA PHE A 75 -2.94 -2.32 -4.49
C PHE A 75 -1.60 -1.85 -3.92
N VAL A 76 -0.51 -2.46 -4.36
CA VAL A 76 0.84 -2.15 -3.87
C VAL A 76 1.69 -1.65 -5.04
N PHE A 77 2.36 -0.53 -4.83
CA PHE A 77 3.36 -0.01 -5.74
C PHE A 77 4.69 0.07 -5.02
N ILE A 78 5.75 -0.38 -5.67
CA ILE A 78 7.12 -0.39 -5.14
C ILE A 78 8.08 0.18 -6.17
N THR A 79 9.19 0.70 -5.67
CA THR A 79 10.31 1.16 -6.47
C THR A 79 11.61 0.88 -5.71
N SER A 80 12.63 0.46 -6.45
CA SER A 80 13.99 0.29 -5.95
C SER A 80 14.61 1.62 -5.57
N ARG A 81 15.49 1.65 -4.55
CA ARG A 81 16.28 2.85 -4.23
C ARG A 81 17.52 2.96 -5.11
N ILE A 82 18.06 1.82 -5.51
CA ILE A 82 19.16 1.77 -6.48
C ILE A 82 18.60 1.76 -7.90
N ASP A 83 19.38 2.33 -8.82
CA ASP A 83 19.09 2.26 -10.24
C ASP A 83 19.24 0.82 -10.73
N VAL A 84 18.13 0.24 -11.17
CA VAL A 84 18.03 -1.12 -11.66
C VAL A 84 17.52 -1.06 -13.09
N ALA A 85 18.47 -1.08 -14.02
CA ALA A 85 18.14 -1.32 -15.41
C ALA A 85 17.60 -2.76 -15.54
N ASP A 86 16.63 -2.93 -16.44
CA ASP A 86 16.24 -4.24 -16.96
C ASP A 86 15.57 -5.22 -15.97
N LEU A 87 15.11 -4.72 -14.82
CA LEU A 87 14.26 -5.46 -13.88
C LEU A 87 12.81 -4.97 -13.91
N SER A 88 11.89 -5.92 -13.83
CA SER A 88 10.49 -5.66 -13.54
C SER A 88 10.17 -6.08 -12.11
N PHE A 89 9.40 -5.25 -11.42
CA PHE A 89 8.89 -5.50 -10.08
C PHE A 89 7.37 -5.47 -10.10
N VAL A 90 6.74 -6.52 -9.57
CA VAL A 90 5.30 -6.52 -9.34
C VAL A 90 5.03 -7.02 -7.92
N ALA A 91 4.29 -6.23 -7.15
CA ALA A 91 4.01 -6.53 -5.74
C ALA A 91 2.52 -6.78 -5.52
N TYR A 92 2.22 -7.78 -4.68
CA TYR A 92 0.86 -8.16 -4.31
C TYR A 92 0.78 -8.43 -2.82
N VAL A 93 -0.35 -8.09 -2.18
CA VAL A 93 -0.60 -8.52 -0.80
C VAL A 93 -1.17 -9.94 -0.82
N THR A 94 -0.32 -10.92 -0.51
CA THR A 94 -0.70 -12.34 -0.44
C THR A 94 -1.19 -12.75 0.95
N VAL A 95 -0.71 -12.06 1.99
CA VAL A 95 -1.07 -12.26 3.40
C VAL A 95 -1.16 -10.90 4.08
N ALA A 96 -2.04 -10.76 5.08
CA ALA A 96 -2.11 -9.53 5.86
C ALA A 96 -0.73 -9.17 6.47
N GLY A 97 -0.31 -7.92 6.32
CA GLY A 97 0.97 -7.41 6.81
C GLY A 97 2.21 -7.85 6.01
N THR A 98 2.04 -8.59 4.90
CA THR A 98 3.15 -9.08 4.08
C THR A 98 2.83 -8.89 2.59
N ILE A 99 3.83 -8.50 1.82
CA ILE A 99 3.73 -8.46 0.36
C ILE A 99 4.62 -9.54 -0.24
N THR A 100 4.16 -10.11 -1.36
CA THR A 100 4.99 -10.91 -2.25
C THR A 100 5.36 -10.04 -3.44
N ILE A 101 6.65 -9.97 -3.73
CA ILE A 101 7.21 -9.23 -4.84
C ILE A 101 7.71 -10.26 -5.84
N GLN A 102 7.20 -10.20 -7.06
CA GLN A 102 7.74 -10.90 -8.21
C GLN A 102 8.76 -10.01 -8.89
N LEU A 103 9.97 -10.53 -9.01
CA LEU A 103 11.06 -9.93 -9.73
C LEU A 103 11.30 -10.72 -10.99
N GLN A 104 11.38 -10.01 -12.10
CA GLN A 104 11.64 -10.61 -13.40
C GLN A 104 12.80 -9.91 -14.07
N ASN A 105 13.78 -10.69 -14.52
CA ASN A 105 14.84 -10.20 -15.41
C ASN A 105 14.26 -10.07 -16.82
N LEU A 106 14.26 -8.85 -17.36
CA LEU A 106 13.77 -8.58 -18.71
C LEU A 106 14.85 -8.72 -19.78
N THR A 107 16.09 -9.01 -19.39
CA THR A 107 17.22 -9.22 -20.30
C THR A 107 17.77 -10.64 -20.23
N GLY A 108 18.63 -10.94 -21.20
CA GLY A 108 19.61 -12.02 -21.08
C GLY A 108 20.92 -11.58 -20.43
N GLY A 109 20.94 -10.50 -19.64
CA GLY A 109 22.12 -10.08 -18.89
C GLY A 109 22.16 -10.77 -17.54
N ASP A 110 23.37 -11.06 -17.04
CA ASP A 110 23.54 -11.48 -15.66
C ASP A 110 23.33 -10.29 -14.71
N LEU A 111 22.37 -10.42 -13.79
CA LEU A 111 22.05 -9.41 -12.77
C LEU A 111 22.52 -9.80 -11.36
N THR A 112 23.61 -10.57 -11.29
CA THR A 112 24.28 -10.93 -10.02
C THR A 112 24.58 -9.73 -9.11
N THR A 113 24.77 -8.51 -9.63
CA THR A 113 24.99 -7.29 -8.83
C THR A 113 23.79 -6.88 -7.98
N PHE A 114 22.56 -7.24 -8.36
CA PHE A 114 21.37 -6.97 -7.57
C PHE A 114 21.22 -7.95 -6.40
N ALA A 115 21.55 -9.24 -6.63
CA ALA A 115 21.53 -10.28 -5.59
C ALA A 115 22.73 -10.22 -4.64
N ALA A 116 23.90 -9.76 -5.11
CA ALA A 116 25.15 -9.78 -4.35
C ALA A 116 25.19 -8.86 -3.12
N ASN A 117 24.23 -7.95 -2.96
CA ASN A 117 24.22 -6.99 -1.85
C ASN A 117 23.49 -7.47 -0.58
N GLY A 118 22.99 -8.70 -0.53
CA GLY A 118 22.40 -9.26 0.70
C GLY A 118 21.07 -8.60 1.12
N GLY A 119 20.45 -7.87 0.21
CA GLY A 119 19.14 -7.26 0.34
C GLY A 119 19.04 -5.88 -0.31
N GLU A 120 17.82 -5.45 -0.61
CA GLU A 120 17.52 -4.13 -1.18
C GLU A 120 16.41 -3.46 -0.36
N THR A 121 16.56 -2.16 -0.11
CA THR A 121 15.53 -1.33 0.52
C THR A 121 14.61 -0.75 -0.55
N LEU A 122 13.35 -1.17 -0.56
CA LEU A 122 12.33 -0.66 -1.45
C LEU A 122 11.52 0.45 -0.81
N ASN A 123 11.21 1.49 -1.59
CA ASN A 123 10.18 2.46 -1.22
C ASN A 123 8.87 2.04 -1.88
N GLY A 124 7.75 2.24 -1.19
CA GLY A 124 6.46 1.90 -1.76
C GLY A 124 5.30 2.66 -1.17
N PHE A 125 4.15 2.46 -1.78
CA PHE A 125 2.88 2.90 -1.21
C PHE A 125 1.78 1.90 -1.53
N ILE A 126 0.85 1.80 -0.59
CA ILE A 126 -0.38 1.03 -0.75
C ILE A 126 -1.51 1.99 -1.12
N LEU A 127 -2.31 1.61 -2.11
CA LEU A 127 -3.61 2.22 -2.38
C LEU A 127 -4.70 1.30 -1.83
N ARG A 128 -5.31 1.71 -0.71
CA ARG A 128 -6.46 1.02 -0.13
C ARG A 128 -7.75 1.69 -0.55
N ILE A 129 -8.69 0.93 -1.12
CA ILE A 129 -10.03 1.46 -1.40
C ILE A 129 -10.71 1.79 -0.07
N ARG A 130 -11.29 2.99 0.01
CA ARG A 130 -12.05 3.42 1.18
C ARG A 130 -13.36 2.62 1.28
N PRO A 131 -13.70 2.03 2.45
CA PRO A 131 -14.90 1.20 2.58
C PRO A 131 -16.19 1.98 2.29
N GLU A 132 -16.21 3.29 2.51
CA GLU A 132 -17.35 4.16 2.21
C GLU A 132 -17.69 4.18 0.71
N ILE A 133 -16.69 3.97 -0.15
CA ILE A 133 -16.86 3.90 -1.61
C ILE A 133 -17.45 2.56 -2.03
N LEU A 134 -16.94 1.45 -1.47
CA LEU A 134 -17.43 0.11 -1.81
C LEU A 134 -18.93 -0.01 -1.51
N ASN A 135 -19.38 0.58 -0.41
CA ASN A 135 -20.80 0.64 -0.03
C ASN A 135 -21.67 1.48 -0.99
N GLN A 136 -21.08 2.37 -1.80
CA GLN A 136 -21.80 3.15 -2.81
C GLN A 136 -21.90 2.42 -4.15
N LEU A 137 -20.95 1.53 -4.45
CA LEU A 137 -20.89 0.78 -5.71
C LEU A 137 -21.79 -0.46 -5.70
N SER A 138 -22.16 -1.00 -4.54
CA SER A 138 -23.01 -2.18 -4.41
C SER A 138 -24.52 -1.89 -4.58
N ARG A 139 -24.88 -0.90 -5.41
CA ARG A 139 -26.28 -0.53 -5.72
C ARG A 139 -26.78 -1.21 -6.98
#